data_AF-A0A9X8DN05-F1
#
_entry.id   AF-A0A9X8DN05-F1
#
_cell.length_a   1.000
_cell.length_b   1.000
_cell.length_c   1.000
_cell.angle_alpha   90.00
_cell.angle_beta   90.00
_cell.angle_gamma   90.00
#
_symmetry.space_group_name_H-M   'P 1'
#
loop_
_entity.id
_entity.type
_entity.pdbx_description
1 polymer ?
#
loop_
_entity_poly.entity_id
_entity_poly.type
_entity_poly.pdbx_seq_one_letter_code
_entity_poly.pdbx_strand_id
1 'polypeptide(L)'
;MVLNVAAMIGRLEDLAVSDQVFLDNCFTQYGDTIDQQEEVTDSTCPIIDKVLEEAGDEGFRVMTNFTAAEFEVLWDVVQVSLKSRWTDGRGSKCKTSCKDA
;
A
#
# COMPACT_ATOMS: atom_id res chain seq x y z
N MET A 1 46.98 -9.00 -23.03
CA MET A 1 45.99 -9.75 -22.24
C MET A 1 44.78 -9.96 -23.14
N VAL A 2 44.52 -11.18 -23.60
CA VAL A 2 43.40 -11.46 -24.52
C VAL A 2 42.16 -11.70 -23.66
N LEU A 3 41.13 -10.86 -23.84
CA LEU A 3 39.84 -11.05 -23.19
C LEU A 3 39.14 -12.26 -23.79
N ASN A 4 38.94 -13.31 -22.98
CA ASN A 4 38.17 -14.47 -23.39
C ASN A 4 36.68 -14.17 -23.22
N VAL A 5 36.07 -13.68 -24.30
CA VAL A 5 34.66 -13.28 -24.36
C VAL A 5 33.73 -14.47 -24.08
N ALA A 6 34.05 -15.67 -24.56
CA ALA A 6 33.25 -16.87 -24.30
C ALA A 6 33.20 -17.22 -22.81
N ALA A 7 34.34 -17.10 -22.12
CA ALA A 7 34.40 -17.30 -20.67
C ALA A 7 33.66 -16.21 -19.87
N MET A 8 33.53 -14.99 -20.41
CA MET A 8 32.70 -13.95 -19.77
C MET A 8 31.22 -14.22 -19.96
N ILE A 9 30.80 -14.66 -21.15
CA ILE A 9 29.41 -14.99 -21.44
C ILE A 9 28.93 -16.13 -20.55
N GLY A 10 29.71 -17.23 -20.43
CA GLY A 10 29.32 -18.33 -19.54
C GLY A 10 29.14 -17.90 -18.08
N ARG A 11 30.01 -17.00 -17.58
CA ARG A 11 29.85 -16.45 -16.21
C ARG A 11 28.61 -15.57 -16.05
N LEU A 12 28.22 -14.82 -17.08
CA LEU A 12 27.01 -14.00 -17.06
C LEU A 12 25.75 -14.88 -17.07
N GLU A 13 25.77 -15.98 -17.83
CA GLU A 13 24.69 -16.96 -17.84
C GLU A 13 24.54 -17.64 -16.48
N ASP A 14 25.65 -18.06 -15.86
CA ASP A 14 25.64 -18.65 -14.51
C ASP A 14 25.10 -17.67 -13.46
N LEU A 15 25.49 -16.38 -13.55
CA LEU A 15 24.97 -15.32 -12.67
C LEU A 15 23.48 -15.09 -12.88
N ALA A 16 23.01 -15.04 -14.13
CA ALA A 16 21.60 -14.84 -14.44
C ALA A 16 20.72 -15.97 -13.90
N VAL A 17 21.19 -17.22 -14.00
CA VAL A 17 20.50 -18.39 -13.43
C VAL A 17 20.48 -18.30 -11.89
N SER A 18 21.61 -17.95 -11.28
CA SER A 18 21.71 -17.77 -9.82
C SER A 18 20.75 -16.68 -9.31
N ASP A 19 20.70 -15.54 -10.00
CA ASP A 19 19.83 -14.43 -9.64
C ASP A 19 18.35 -14.81 -9.77
N GLN A 20 17.99 -15.55 -10.83
CA GLN A 20 16.62 -16.03 -11.01
C GLN A 20 16.19 -16.96 -9.87
N VAL A 21 17.05 -17.89 -9.46
CA VAL A 21 16.78 -18.79 -8.33
C VAL A 21 16.68 -18.02 -7.02
N PHE A 22 17.53 -17.01 -6.82
CA PHE A 22 17.47 -16.16 -5.64
C PHE A 22 16.15 -15.38 -5.55
N LEU A 23 15.72 -14.77 -6.65
CA LEU A 23 14.48 -14.01 -6.71
C LEU A 23 13.24 -14.89 -6.52
N ASP A 24 13.22 -16.10 -7.08
CA ASP A 24 12.13 -17.07 -6.89
C ASP A 24 12.01 -17.50 -5.42
N ASN A 25 13.14 -17.72 -4.75
CA ASN A 25 13.17 -18.02 -3.33
C ASN A 25 12.72 -16.83 -2.47
N CYS A 26 13.16 -15.60 -2.81
CA CYS A 26 12.67 -14.39 -2.14
C CYS A 26 11.16 -14.21 -2.33
N PHE A 27 10.64 -14.44 -3.53
CA PHE A 27 9.20 -14.35 -3.80
C PHE A 27 8.43 -15.40 -3.00
N THR A 28 8.93 -16.63 -2.92
CA THR A 28 8.30 -17.68 -2.11
C THR A 28 8.34 -17.37 -0.61
N GLN A 29 9.44 -16.78 -0.13
CA GLN A 29 9.64 -16.48 1.29
C GLN A 29 8.86 -15.24 1.76
N TYR A 30 8.72 -14.23 0.91
CA TYR A 30 8.16 -12.93 1.27
C TYR A 30 6.89 -12.55 0.51
N GLY A 31 6.46 -13.32 -0.49
CA GLY A 31 5.24 -13.07 -1.27
C GLY A 31 4.01 -12.95 -0.38
N ASP A 32 3.82 -13.91 0.53
CA ASP A 32 2.71 -13.90 1.48
C ASP A 32 2.77 -12.74 2.49
N THR A 33 3.96 -12.18 2.74
CA THR A 33 4.11 -11.04 3.66
C THR A 33 3.68 -9.72 3.03
N ILE A 34 3.71 -9.62 1.69
CA ILE A 34 3.23 -8.44 0.96
C ILE A 34 1.70 -8.39 1.01
N ASP A 35 1.03 -9.53 0.85
CA ASP A 35 -0.44 -9.62 0.94
C ASP A 35 -0.95 -9.38 2.38
N GLN A 36 -0.21 -9.82 3.39
CA GLN A 36 -0.60 -9.65 4.80
C GLN A 36 -0.39 -8.23 5.35
N GLN A 37 0.47 -7.41 4.75
CA GLN A 37 0.75 -6.06 5.25
C GLN A 37 -0.34 -5.04 4.89
N GLU A 38 -1.24 -5.38 3.96
CA GLU A 38 -2.34 -4.49 3.54
C GLU A 38 -3.62 -4.67 4.38
N GLU A 39 -3.77 -5.76 5.14
CA GLU A 39 -5.10 -6.14 5.67
C GLU A 39 -5.35 -5.91 7.17
N VAL A 40 -4.33 -5.72 8.01
CA VAL A 40 -4.57 -5.52 9.46
C VAL A 40 -3.68 -4.43 10.03
N THR A 41 -4.01 -3.18 9.73
CA THR A 41 -3.77 -2.15 10.75
C THR A 41 -4.76 -2.43 11.87
N ASP A 42 -4.28 -2.95 13.01
CA ASP A 42 -5.03 -2.92 14.26
C ASP A 42 -5.48 -1.49 14.48
N SER A 43 -6.73 -1.19 14.14
CA SER A 43 -7.25 0.16 14.26
C SER A 43 -7.22 0.53 15.74
N THR A 44 -6.68 1.70 16.03
CA THR A 44 -6.58 2.20 17.40
C THR A 44 -7.94 2.51 18.02
N CYS A 45 -9.03 2.37 17.26
CA CYS A 45 -10.37 2.81 17.60
C CYS A 45 -11.42 1.69 17.39
N PRO A 46 -11.33 0.55 18.11
CA PRO A 46 -12.17 -0.65 17.88
C PRO A 46 -13.68 -0.40 17.97
N ILE A 47 -14.10 0.62 18.73
CA ILE A 47 -15.50 1.02 18.84
C ILE A 47 -15.98 1.68 17.54
N ILE A 48 -15.15 2.53 16.94
CA ILE A 48 -15.48 3.20 15.68
C ILE A 48 -15.54 2.18 14.55
N ASP A 49 -14.57 1.26 14.50
CA ASP A 49 -14.52 0.23 13.46
C ASP A 49 -15.76 -0.65 13.48
N LYS A 50 -16.16 -1.11 14.67
CA LYS A 50 -17.37 -1.92 14.83
C LYS A 50 -18.63 -1.19 14.37
N VAL A 51 -18.77 0.09 14.70
CA VAL A 51 -19.94 0.86 14.27
C VAL A 51 -19.93 1.11 12.77
N LEU A 52 -18.76 1.34 12.16
CA LEU A 52 -18.63 1.44 10.70
C LEU A 52 -18.91 0.11 9.99
N GLU A 53 -18.51 -1.02 10.57
CA GLU A 53 -18.81 -2.36 10.04
C GLU A 53 -20.32 -2.64 10.06
N GLU A 54 -21.01 -2.28 11.15
CA GLU A 54 -22.44 -2.53 11.31
C GLU A 54 -23.33 -1.53 10.54
N ALA A 55 -22.94 -0.25 10.48
CA ALA A 55 -23.78 0.83 9.95
C ALA A 55 -23.29 1.41 8.59
N GLY A 56 -22.12 0.98 8.09
CA GLY A 56 -21.56 1.42 6.81
C GLY A 56 -21.35 2.94 6.75
N ASP A 57 -21.75 3.54 5.64
CA ASP A 57 -21.62 4.99 5.37
C ASP A 57 -22.35 5.86 6.40
N GLU A 58 -23.34 5.30 7.10
CA GLU A 58 -24.11 5.99 8.14
C GLU A 58 -23.45 5.90 9.53
N GLY A 59 -22.35 5.14 9.68
CA GLY A 59 -21.77 4.84 11.00
C GLY A 59 -21.34 6.09 11.77
N PHE A 60 -20.70 7.06 11.11
CA PHE A 60 -20.35 8.32 11.77
C PHE A 60 -21.57 9.13 12.19
N ARG A 61 -22.65 9.11 11.41
CA ARG A 61 -23.89 9.79 11.78
C ARG A 61 -24.55 9.08 12.96
N VAL A 62 -24.62 7.74 12.95
CA VAL A 62 -25.20 6.92 14.03
C VAL A 62 -24.44 7.10 15.36
N MET A 63 -23.13 7.35 15.31
CA MET A 63 -22.33 7.69 16.50
C MET A 63 -22.63 9.07 17.09
N THR A 64 -23.42 9.89 16.39
CA THR A 64 -23.77 11.25 16.81
C THR A 64 -25.28 11.40 16.95
N ASN A 65 -25.74 12.41 17.70
CA ASN A 65 -27.16 12.73 17.80
C ASN A 65 -27.61 13.73 16.73
N PHE A 66 -26.88 13.85 15.62
CA PHE A 66 -27.23 14.79 14.55
C PHE A 66 -28.31 14.22 13.63
N THR A 67 -29.22 15.09 13.21
CA THR A 67 -30.04 14.82 12.03
C THR A 67 -29.14 14.78 10.79
N ALA A 68 -29.59 14.13 9.71
CA ALA A 68 -28.82 14.10 8.46
C ALA A 68 -28.47 15.51 7.96
N ALA A 69 -29.39 16.47 8.08
CA ALA A 69 -29.16 17.85 7.69
C ALA A 69 -28.07 18.55 8.53
N GLU A 70 -28.05 18.33 9.84
CA GLU A 70 -27.02 18.88 10.73
C GLU A 70 -25.65 18.25 10.46
N PHE A 71 -25.62 16.95 10.17
CA PHE A 71 -24.39 16.24 9.82
C PHE A 71 -23.79 16.79 8.52
N GLU A 72 -24.59 16.99 7.47
CA GLU A 72 -24.11 17.56 6.20
C GLU A 72 -23.53 18.97 6.36
N VAL A 73 -24.15 19.80 7.20
CA VAL A 73 -23.61 21.15 7.51
C VAL A 73 -22.23 21.06 8.17
N LEU A 74 -22.06 20.13 9.11
CA LEU A 74 -20.75 19.91 9.75
C LEU A 74 -19.73 19.32 8.77
N TRP A 75 -20.17 18.37 7.94
CA TRP A 75 -19.34 17.76 6.91
C TRP A 75 -18.79 18.80 5.94
N ASP A 76 -19.60 19.75 5.46
CA ASP A 76 -19.17 20.81 4.54
C ASP A 76 -18.02 21.66 5.12
N VAL A 77 -18.06 21.93 6.43
CA VAL A 77 -17.00 22.68 7.14
C VAL A 77 -15.68 21.91 7.19
N VAL A 78 -15.73 20.60 7.49
CA VAL A 78 -14.51 19.79 7.69
C VAL A 78 -13.96 19.21 6.39
N GLN A 79 -14.82 18.95 5.41
CA GLN A 79 -14.49 18.22 4.19
C GLN A 79 -13.33 18.87 3.41
N VAL A 80 -13.31 20.20 3.30
CA VAL A 80 -12.27 20.92 2.56
C VAL A 80 -10.89 20.70 3.20
N SER A 81 -10.81 20.85 4.52
CA SER A 81 -9.58 20.66 5.28
C SER A 81 -9.14 19.20 5.27
N LEU A 82 -10.09 18.27 5.43
CA LEU A 82 -9.85 16.84 5.40
C LEU A 82 -9.32 16.40 4.04
N LYS A 83 -9.98 16.78 2.93
CA LYS A 83 -9.55 16.46 1.56
C LYS A 83 -8.16 17.03 1.27
N SER A 84 -7.91 18.29 1.64
CA SER A 84 -6.59 18.91 1.46
C SER A 84 -5.49 18.13 2.17
N ARG A 85 -5.72 17.76 3.44
CA ARG A 85 -4.74 17.00 4.26
C ARG A 85 -4.60 15.55 3.85
N TRP A 86 -5.68 14.92 3.38
CA TRP A 86 -5.65 13.55 2.88
C TRP A 86 -4.85 13.42 1.59
N THR A 87 -4.87 14.45 0.74
CA THR A 87 -4.03 14.51 -0.47
C THR A 87 -2.60 14.98 -0.19
N ASP A 88 -2.39 15.73 0.89
CA ASP A 88 -1.07 16.16 1.35
C ASP A 88 -0.36 15.00 2.06
N GLY A 89 0.63 14.40 1.39
CA GLY A 89 1.43 13.31 1.98
C GLY A 89 1.50 12.04 1.16
N ARG A 90 0.73 11.91 0.06
CA ARG A 90 1.05 10.95 -1.03
C ARG A 90 2.33 11.31 -1.80
N GLY A 91 3.17 12.17 -1.21
CA GLY A 91 4.52 12.51 -1.62
C GLY A 91 5.50 11.39 -1.30
N SER A 92 5.37 10.28 -2.02
CA SER A 92 6.52 9.61 -2.63
C SER A 92 5.96 8.83 -3.81
N LYS A 93 5.98 9.42 -5.01
CA LYS A 93 5.88 8.60 -6.22
C LYS A 93 7.00 7.57 -6.11
N CYS A 94 6.67 6.29 -6.22
CA CYS A 94 7.64 5.21 -6.23
C CYS A 94 8.77 5.62 -7.20
N LYS A 95 10.02 5.66 -6.71
CA LYS A 95 11.18 6.06 -7.54
C LYS A 95 11.50 5.00 -8.60
N THR A 96 10.93 3.82 -8.49
CA THR A 96 10.98 2.77 -9.50
C THR A 96 9.80 2.95 -10.45
N SER A 97 10.05 3.68 -11.55
CA SER A 97 9.29 3.46 -12.77
C SER A 97 9.61 2.05 -13.26
N CYS A 98 8.61 1.26 -13.65
CA CYS A 98 8.79 -0.08 -14.26
C CYS A 98 9.39 -0.01 -15.68
N LYS A 99 10.36 0.88 -15.89
CA LYS A 99 11.06 1.02 -17.15
C LYS A 99 12.54 0.84 -16.84
N ASP A 100 13.02 -0.32 -17.29
CA ASP A 100 14.41 -0.77 -17.36
C ASP A 100 14.78 -1.82 -16.31
N ALA A 101 14.29 -3.05 -16.53
CA ALA A 101 15.06 -4.28 -16.46
C ALA A 101 14.38 -5.35 -17.33
#